data_AF-A0A928WZ57-F1
#
_entry.id   AF-A0A928WZ57-F1
#
_cell.length_a   1.000
_cell.length_b   1.000
_cell.length_c   1.000
_cell.angle_alpha   90.00
_cell.angle_beta   90.00
_cell.angle_gamma   90.00
#
_symmetry.space_group_name_H-M   'P 1'
#
loop_
_entity.id
_entity.type
_entity.pdbx_description
1 polymer ?
#
loop_
_entity_poly.entity_id
_entity_poly.type
_entity_poly.pdbx_seq_one_letter_code
_entity_poly.pdbx_strand_id
1 'polypeptide(L)'
;MRNQLPMAGLFVVLGVGLTLAALGIVPAITELGFAWSDLKDWQTLMTGLLIIAAAGLAYGGVWHQVRAANRRLTVQIDAADRSLRAQIDAADRRLAAQMTAERTRQEAARVNEAVAVATAFASEFRVKAFVWEAASNSILEELDGTDADFNANARSVLKYLLGQPKSPIFESHIGKIGVLPTALILRVVNESSVYTNMMSVVDHMLGRQERGNLTRADLGNLSKRFRNHERDANDVADQIEKFIATL
;
A
#
# COMPACT_ATOMS: atom_id res chain seq x y z
N MET A 1 79.35 -75.10 -15.73
CA MET A 1 79.04 -73.74 -16.24
C MET A 1 77.87 -73.20 -15.43
N ARG A 2 78.07 -72.07 -14.73
CA ARG A 2 77.10 -71.47 -13.80
C ARG A 2 75.97 -70.78 -14.56
N ASN A 3 74.71 -71.15 -14.27
CA ASN A 3 73.52 -70.42 -14.71
C ASN A 3 73.47 -69.05 -14.03
N GLN A 4 73.66 -67.98 -14.80
CA GLN A 4 73.32 -66.62 -14.37
C GLN A 4 71.84 -66.37 -14.70
N LEU A 5 70.99 -66.26 -13.67
CA LEU A 5 69.67 -65.67 -13.81
C LEU A 5 69.82 -64.17 -14.16
N PRO A 6 69.07 -63.62 -15.12
CA PRO A 6 69.18 -62.21 -15.49
C PRO A 6 68.73 -61.32 -14.32
N MET A 7 69.64 -60.48 -13.84
CA MET A 7 69.47 -59.55 -12.71
C MET A 7 68.22 -58.65 -12.80
N ALA A 8 67.64 -58.46 -13.99
CA ALA A 8 66.39 -57.74 -14.18
C ALA A 8 65.18 -58.42 -13.51
N GLY A 9 65.17 -59.75 -13.37
CA GLY A 9 64.09 -60.48 -12.70
C GLY A 9 64.09 -60.28 -11.18
N LEU A 10 65.26 -60.05 -10.57
CA LEU A 10 65.40 -59.93 -9.12
C LEU A 10 64.81 -58.61 -8.57
N PHE A 11 64.93 -57.53 -9.33
CA PHE A 11 64.42 -56.20 -8.93
C PHE A 11 62.89 -56.09 -9.00
N VAL A 12 62.25 -56.77 -9.94
CA VAL A 12 60.78 -56.81 -10.04
C VAL A 12 60.19 -57.66 -8.91
N VAL A 13 60.84 -58.78 -8.56
CA VAL A 13 60.43 -59.66 -7.45
C VAL A 13 60.57 -58.94 -6.09
N LEU A 14 61.65 -58.20 -5.88
CA LEU A 14 61.85 -57.42 -4.65
C LEU A 14 60.90 -56.22 -4.54
N GLY A 15 60.63 -55.53 -5.65
CA GLY A 15 59.71 -54.38 -5.67
C GLY A 15 58.27 -54.76 -5.34
N VAL A 16 57.79 -55.90 -5.86
CA VAL A 16 56.41 -56.37 -5.62
C VAL A 16 56.28 -57.14 -4.30
N GLY A 17 57.31 -57.85 -3.85
CA GLY A 17 57.34 -58.43 -2.52
C GLY A 17 57.16 -57.39 -1.40
N LEU A 18 57.74 -56.20 -1.58
CA LEU A 18 57.63 -55.10 -0.61
C LEU A 18 56.24 -54.44 -0.59
N THR A 19 55.56 -54.36 -1.73
CA THR A 19 54.20 -53.78 -1.82
C THR A 19 53.14 -54.73 -1.25
N LEU A 20 53.31 -56.05 -1.44
CA LEU A 20 52.40 -57.05 -0.89
C LEU A 20 52.54 -57.22 0.63
N ALA A 21 53.76 -57.06 1.16
CA ALA A 21 54.01 -57.03 2.60
C ALA A 21 53.35 -55.81 3.27
N ALA A 22 53.39 -54.64 2.61
CA ALA A 22 52.76 -53.42 3.12
C ALA A 22 51.23 -53.47 3.16
N LEU A 23 50.60 -54.33 2.34
CA LEU A 23 49.15 -54.53 2.29
C LEU A 23 48.66 -55.67 3.20
N GLY A 24 49.54 -56.35 3.94
CA GLY A 24 49.17 -57.44 4.85
C GLY A 24 48.68 -58.72 4.15
N ILE A 25 48.94 -58.86 2.85
CA ILE A 25 48.44 -59.97 2.01
C ILE A 25 49.38 -61.20 2.08
N VAL A 26 50.64 -61.00 2.49
CA VAL A 26 51.67 -62.06 2.54
C VAL A 26 51.28 -63.27 3.42
N PRO A 27 50.67 -63.11 4.61
CA PRO A 27 50.30 -64.28 5.43
C PRO A 27 49.24 -65.17 4.78
N ALA A 28 48.33 -64.58 3.98
CA ALA A 28 47.22 -65.30 3.34
C ALA A 28 47.67 -66.18 2.15
N ILE A 29 48.82 -65.87 1.53
CA ILE A 29 49.33 -66.63 0.38
C ILE A 29 50.16 -67.83 0.84
N THR A 30 50.83 -67.74 1.99
CA THR A 30 51.61 -68.86 2.55
C THR A 30 50.74 -70.01 3.07
N GLU A 31 49.49 -69.76 3.46
CA GLU A 31 48.56 -70.81 3.91
C GLU A 31 47.93 -71.63 2.78
N LEU A 32 48.07 -71.21 1.51
CA LEU A 32 47.42 -71.85 0.36
C LEU A 32 48.23 -73.03 -0.26
N GLY A 33 49.33 -73.46 0.36
CA GLY A 33 49.98 -74.74 0.01
C GLY A 33 50.54 -74.87 -1.42
N PHE A 34 50.78 -73.76 -2.11
CA PHE A 34 51.35 -73.79 -3.46
C PHE A 34 52.83 -74.22 -3.43
N ALA A 35 53.15 -75.32 -4.10
CA ALA A 35 54.54 -75.72 -4.36
C ALA A 35 55.06 -74.93 -5.57
N TRP A 36 55.94 -73.97 -5.30
CA TRP A 36 56.45 -73.01 -6.28
C TRP A 36 57.54 -73.62 -7.15
N SER A 37 57.17 -74.34 -8.21
CA SER A 37 58.16 -74.94 -9.13
C SER A 37 58.18 -74.37 -10.54
N ASP A 38 57.24 -73.50 -10.95
CA ASP A 38 57.16 -73.03 -12.34
C ASP A 38 56.96 -71.50 -12.47
N LEU A 39 57.68 -70.89 -13.43
CA LEU A 39 57.72 -69.44 -13.68
C LEU A 39 56.36 -68.90 -14.16
N LYS A 40 55.57 -69.76 -14.80
CA LYS A 40 54.25 -69.46 -15.34
C LYS A 40 53.20 -69.21 -14.24
N ASP A 41 53.34 -69.90 -13.12
CA ASP A 41 52.44 -69.74 -11.96
C ASP A 41 52.69 -68.39 -11.27
N TRP A 42 53.96 -67.97 -11.22
CA TRP A 42 54.36 -66.65 -10.75
C TRP A 42 53.79 -65.51 -11.62
N GLN A 43 53.87 -65.64 -12.94
CA GLN A 43 53.34 -64.63 -13.86
C GLN A 43 51.82 -64.46 -13.76
N THR A 44 51.10 -65.56 -13.61
CA THR A 44 49.63 -65.56 -13.50
C THR A 44 49.17 -64.86 -12.22
N LEU A 45 49.81 -65.17 -11.09
CA LEU A 45 49.47 -64.57 -9.80
C LEU A 45 49.79 -63.07 -9.75
N MET A 46 50.93 -62.67 -10.34
CA MET A 46 51.34 -61.27 -10.45
C MET A 46 50.40 -60.46 -11.34
N THR A 47 49.90 -61.06 -12.41
CA THR A 47 48.92 -60.43 -13.29
C THR A 47 47.58 -60.25 -12.55
N GLY A 48 47.15 -61.26 -11.79
CA GLY A 48 45.95 -61.18 -10.94
C GLY A 48 46.05 -60.06 -9.89
N LEU A 49 47.18 -59.94 -9.19
CA LEU A 49 47.41 -58.90 -8.19
C LEU A 49 47.48 -57.49 -8.80
N LEU A 50 48.09 -57.34 -9.98
CA LEU A 50 48.11 -56.07 -10.71
C LEU A 50 46.70 -55.64 -11.13
N ILE A 51 45.85 -56.57 -11.56
CA ILE A 51 44.45 -56.28 -11.89
C ILE A 51 43.69 -55.81 -10.65
N ILE A 52 43.88 -56.49 -9.51
CA ILE A 52 43.23 -56.10 -8.23
C ILE A 52 43.72 -54.73 -7.76
N ALA A 53 45.02 -54.45 -7.83
CA ALA A 53 45.59 -53.15 -7.47
C ALA A 53 45.10 -52.03 -8.40
N ALA A 54 45.03 -52.27 -9.71
CA ALA A 54 44.49 -51.33 -10.68
C ALA A 54 43.00 -51.05 -10.44
N ALA A 55 42.21 -52.07 -10.11
CA ALA A 55 40.80 -51.92 -9.74
C ALA A 55 40.63 -51.11 -8.45
N GLY A 56 41.46 -51.35 -7.42
CA GLY A 56 41.45 -50.58 -6.17
C GLY A 56 41.80 -49.10 -6.36
N LEU A 57 42.80 -48.79 -7.19
CA LEU A 57 43.18 -47.41 -7.53
C LEU A 57 42.09 -46.69 -8.35
N ALA A 58 41.47 -47.38 -9.30
CA ALA A 58 40.34 -46.85 -10.06
C ALA A 58 39.16 -46.49 -9.14
N TYR A 59 38.85 -47.35 -8.15
CA TYR A 59 37.79 -47.11 -7.18
C TYR A 59 38.09 -45.90 -6.27
N GLY A 60 39.34 -45.76 -5.80
CA GLY A 60 39.78 -44.59 -5.03
C GLY A 60 39.68 -43.28 -5.81
N GLY A 61 40.04 -43.29 -7.10
CA GLY A 61 39.89 -42.15 -8.00
C GLY A 61 38.43 -41.69 -8.15
N VAL A 62 37.49 -42.64 -8.28
CA VAL A 62 36.05 -42.35 -8.36
C VAL A 62 35.53 -41.70 -7.07
N TRP A 63 35.92 -42.20 -5.89
CA TRP A 63 35.53 -41.59 -4.61
C TRP A 63 36.03 -40.15 -4.44
N HIS A 64 37.26 -39.87 -4.87
CA HIS A 64 37.79 -38.51 -4.86
C HIS A 64 37.02 -37.57 -5.80
N GLN A 65 36.65 -38.05 -6.99
CA GLN A 65 35.84 -37.29 -7.94
C GLN A 65 34.44 -37.02 -7.40
N VAL A 66 33.77 -38.02 -6.82
CA VAL A 66 32.45 -37.86 -6.19
C VAL A 66 32.51 -36.86 -5.02
N ARG A 67 33.52 -36.94 -4.16
CA ARG A 67 33.67 -36.00 -3.03
C ARG A 67 34.01 -34.58 -3.49
N ALA A 68 34.76 -34.41 -4.57
CA ALA A 68 35.02 -33.12 -5.16
C ALA A 68 33.76 -32.53 -5.83
N ALA A 69 33.00 -33.34 -6.56
CA ALA A 69 31.74 -32.96 -7.18
C ALA A 69 30.70 -32.56 -6.12
N ASN A 70 30.56 -33.34 -5.05
CA ASN A 70 29.63 -33.06 -3.95
C ASN A 70 29.96 -31.72 -3.27
N ARG A 71 31.25 -31.46 -2.96
CA ARG A 71 31.68 -30.16 -2.42
C ARG A 71 31.37 -28.98 -3.36
N ARG A 72 31.57 -29.15 -4.67
CA ARG A 72 31.23 -28.12 -5.66
C ARG A 72 29.73 -27.84 -5.70
N LEU A 73 28.90 -28.88 -5.65
CA LEU A 73 27.44 -28.76 -5.63
C LEU A 73 26.97 -28.06 -4.35
N THR A 74 27.50 -28.41 -3.17
CA THR A 74 27.19 -27.71 -1.92
C THR A 74 27.49 -26.21 -2.03
N VAL A 75 28.68 -25.85 -2.52
CA VAL A 75 29.06 -24.44 -2.70
C VAL A 75 28.13 -23.72 -3.70
N GLN A 76 27.73 -24.38 -4.78
CA GLN A 76 26.80 -23.81 -5.76
C GLN A 76 25.40 -23.63 -5.19
N ILE A 77 24.89 -24.59 -4.41
CA ILE A 77 23.61 -24.50 -3.72
C ILE A 77 23.63 -23.37 -2.69
N ASP A 78 24.69 -23.27 -1.89
CA ASP A 78 24.84 -22.19 -0.89
C ASP A 78 24.97 -20.80 -1.55
N ALA A 79 25.58 -20.71 -2.73
CA ALA A 79 25.63 -19.48 -3.51
C ALA A 79 24.27 -19.12 -4.11
N ALA A 80 23.53 -20.11 -4.63
CA ALA A 80 22.19 -19.93 -5.17
C ALA A 80 21.18 -19.54 -4.08
N ASP A 81 21.21 -20.19 -2.91
CA ASP A 81 20.33 -19.88 -1.77
C ASP A 81 20.57 -18.44 -1.27
N ARG A 82 21.84 -18.03 -1.12
CA ARG A 82 22.16 -16.64 -0.78
C ARG A 82 21.69 -15.63 -1.82
N SER A 83 21.80 -15.96 -3.11
CA SER A 83 21.32 -15.09 -4.19
C SER A 83 19.80 -14.96 -4.17
N LEU A 84 19.08 -16.08 -3.99
CA LEU A 84 17.61 -16.09 -3.91
C LEU A 84 17.11 -15.30 -2.70
N ARG A 85 17.73 -15.49 -1.53
CA ARG A 85 17.40 -14.69 -0.33
C ARG A 85 17.61 -13.20 -0.56
N ALA A 86 18.73 -12.81 -1.17
CA ALA A 86 18.98 -11.40 -1.49
C ALA A 86 17.96 -10.82 -2.48
N GLN A 87 17.50 -11.61 -3.46
CA GLN A 87 16.45 -11.21 -4.40
C GLN A 87 15.09 -11.07 -3.72
N ILE A 88 14.74 -12.00 -2.83
CA ILE A 88 13.50 -11.96 -2.04
C ILE A 88 13.51 -10.73 -1.13
N ASP A 89 14.58 -10.50 -0.37
CA ASP A 89 14.71 -9.31 0.50
C ASP A 89 14.61 -8.01 -0.29
N ALA A 90 15.20 -7.95 -1.48
CA ALA A 90 15.11 -6.78 -2.35
C ALA A 90 13.70 -6.58 -2.91
N ALA A 91 13.00 -7.67 -3.25
CA ALA A 91 11.61 -7.63 -3.70
C ALA A 91 10.68 -7.18 -2.57
N ASP A 92 10.84 -7.72 -1.37
CA ASP A 92 10.06 -7.37 -0.18
C ASP A 92 10.21 -5.89 0.18
N ARG A 93 11.43 -5.36 0.15
CA ARG A 93 11.68 -3.92 0.36
C ARG A 93 11.01 -3.06 -0.70
N ARG A 94 11.04 -3.47 -1.97
CA ARG A 94 10.38 -2.75 -3.07
C ARG A 94 8.86 -2.77 -2.91
N LEU A 95 8.27 -3.92 -2.55
CA LEU A 95 6.84 -4.05 -2.29
C LEU A 95 6.41 -3.20 -1.10
N ALA A 96 7.17 -3.20 0.00
CA ALA A 96 6.90 -2.35 1.16
C ALA A 96 6.95 -0.86 0.79
N ALA A 97 7.95 -0.44 0.00
CA ALA A 97 8.04 0.93 -0.49
C ALA A 97 6.87 1.29 -1.41
N GLN A 98 6.46 0.40 -2.31
CA GLN A 98 5.30 0.61 -3.19
C GLN A 98 4.00 0.73 -2.40
N MET A 99 3.76 -0.16 -1.43
CA MET A 99 2.57 -0.08 -0.58
C MET A 99 2.54 1.23 0.22
N THR A 100 3.68 1.67 0.73
CA THR A 100 3.77 2.93 1.47
C THR A 100 3.50 4.12 0.55
N ALA A 101 4.12 4.16 -0.62
CA ALA A 101 3.89 5.21 -1.62
C ALA A 101 2.43 5.27 -2.08
N GLU A 102 1.80 4.11 -2.28
CA GLU A 102 0.41 4.02 -2.67
C GLU A 102 -0.53 4.49 -1.55
N ARG A 103 -0.26 4.11 -0.29
CA ARG A 103 -0.99 4.65 0.87
C ARG A 103 -0.88 6.17 0.95
N THR A 104 0.32 6.72 0.82
CA THR A 104 0.53 8.18 0.82
C THR A 104 -0.20 8.87 -0.33
N ARG A 105 -0.23 8.28 -1.53
CA ARG A 105 -1.01 8.81 -2.66
C ARG A 105 -2.51 8.78 -2.40
N GLN A 106 -3.01 7.69 -1.83
CA GLN A 106 -4.43 7.57 -1.47
C GLN A 106 -4.83 8.55 -0.37
N GLU A 107 -3.97 8.76 0.63
CA GLU A 107 -4.15 9.78 1.67
C GLU A 107 -4.17 11.18 1.07
N ALA A 108 -3.20 11.52 0.21
CA ALA A 108 -3.18 12.81 -0.48
C ALA A 108 -4.42 13.05 -1.36
N ALA A 109 -4.90 12.01 -2.06
CA ALA A 109 -6.13 12.09 -2.86
C ALA A 109 -7.36 12.34 -1.98
N ARG A 110 -7.47 11.68 -0.81
CA ARG A 110 -8.55 11.91 0.16
C ARG A 110 -8.51 13.32 0.75
N VAL A 111 -7.31 13.82 1.08
CA VAL A 111 -7.15 15.20 1.55
C VAL A 111 -7.59 16.20 0.48
N ASN A 112 -7.16 16.03 -0.78
CA ASN A 112 -7.57 16.88 -1.89
C ASN A 112 -9.10 16.86 -2.10
N GLU A 113 -9.73 15.69 -2.00
CA GLU A 113 -11.20 15.58 -2.07
C GLU A 113 -11.88 16.30 -0.90
N ALA A 114 -11.37 16.12 0.32
CA ALA A 114 -11.90 16.80 1.51
C ALA A 114 -11.79 18.33 1.39
N VAL A 115 -10.66 18.85 0.90
CA VAL A 115 -10.46 20.28 0.64
C VAL A 115 -11.43 20.78 -0.42
N ALA A 116 -11.62 20.05 -1.53
CA ALA A 116 -12.53 20.46 -2.60
C ALA A 116 -13.99 20.52 -2.11
N VAL A 117 -14.45 19.48 -1.39
CA VAL A 117 -15.81 19.42 -0.82
C VAL A 117 -16.00 20.51 0.24
N ALA A 118 -15.04 20.68 1.14
CA ALA A 118 -15.06 21.74 2.14
C ALA A 118 -15.14 23.13 1.49
N THR A 119 -14.30 23.40 0.49
CA THR A 119 -14.29 24.70 -0.21
C THR A 119 -15.64 24.99 -0.86
N ALA A 120 -16.26 23.98 -1.48
CA ALA A 120 -17.59 24.11 -2.07
C ALA A 120 -18.63 24.51 -1.01
N PHE A 121 -18.67 23.82 0.13
CA PHE A 121 -19.59 24.17 1.22
C PHE A 121 -19.30 25.55 1.81
N ALA A 122 -18.05 25.92 2.05
CA ALA A 122 -17.70 27.25 2.54
C ALA A 122 -18.22 28.35 1.59
N SER A 123 -17.98 28.19 0.28
CA SER A 123 -18.47 29.13 -0.73
C SER A 123 -20.01 29.25 -0.75
N GLU A 124 -20.70 28.13 -0.57
CA GLU A 124 -22.17 28.10 -0.49
C GLU A 124 -22.68 28.87 0.73
N PHE A 125 -22.10 28.65 1.90
CA PHE A 125 -22.51 29.36 3.12
C PHE A 125 -22.21 30.86 3.04
N ARG A 126 -21.11 31.27 2.40
CA ARG A 126 -20.84 32.68 2.12
C ARG A 126 -21.91 33.30 1.22
N VAL A 127 -22.32 32.60 0.16
CA VAL A 127 -23.40 33.07 -0.72
C VAL A 127 -24.72 33.17 0.04
N LYS A 128 -25.07 32.18 0.88
CA LYS A 128 -26.28 32.23 1.72
C LYS A 128 -26.24 33.40 2.70
N ALA A 129 -25.11 33.63 3.37
CA ALA A 129 -24.93 34.75 4.27
C ALA A 129 -25.14 36.09 3.55
N PHE A 130 -24.51 36.26 2.39
CA PHE A 130 -24.71 37.45 1.55
C PHE A 130 -26.18 37.67 1.16
N VAL A 131 -26.89 36.60 0.77
CA VAL A 131 -28.33 36.67 0.45
C VAL A 131 -29.13 37.10 1.68
N TRP A 132 -28.83 36.59 2.87
CA TRP A 132 -29.51 36.98 4.11
C TRP A 132 -29.24 38.42 4.53
N GLU A 133 -28.01 38.88 4.37
CA GLU A 133 -27.63 40.27 4.62
C GLU A 133 -28.40 41.21 3.68
N ALA A 134 -28.34 40.95 2.37
CA ALA A 134 -29.04 41.73 1.36
C ALA A 134 -30.56 41.75 1.59
N ALA A 135 -31.14 40.58 1.94
CA ALA A 135 -32.54 40.45 2.29
C ALA A 135 -32.93 41.29 3.51
N SER A 136 -32.11 41.24 4.57
CA SER A 136 -32.35 42.01 5.78
C SER A 136 -32.27 43.50 5.50
N ASN A 137 -31.26 43.95 4.75
CA ASN A 137 -31.07 45.37 4.43
C ASN A 137 -32.24 45.89 3.59
N SER A 138 -32.67 45.14 2.58
CA SER A 138 -33.86 45.48 1.78
C SER A 138 -35.11 45.56 2.64
N ILE A 139 -35.33 44.64 3.59
CA ILE A 139 -36.46 44.75 4.53
C ILE A 139 -36.37 46.01 5.40
N LEU A 140 -35.17 46.36 5.89
CA LEU A 140 -34.99 47.52 6.76
C LEU A 140 -35.26 48.83 6.01
N GLU A 141 -34.78 48.95 4.77
CA GLU A 141 -35.09 50.09 3.90
C GLU A 141 -36.61 50.27 3.73
N GLU A 142 -37.35 49.18 3.58
CA GLU A 142 -38.81 49.23 3.46
C GLU A 142 -39.54 49.54 4.76
N LEU A 143 -38.97 49.15 5.90
CA LEU A 143 -39.53 49.49 7.21
C LEU A 143 -39.40 50.98 7.53
N ASP A 144 -38.43 51.67 6.92
CA ASP A 144 -38.23 53.11 7.04
C ASP A 144 -39.13 53.93 6.07
N GLY A 145 -39.81 53.27 5.12
CA GLY A 145 -40.72 53.89 4.15
C GLY A 145 -42.08 54.33 4.71
N THR A 146 -42.85 55.04 3.89
CA THR A 146 -44.21 55.49 4.24
C THR A 146 -45.23 54.35 4.20
N ASP A 147 -46.36 54.46 4.92
CA ASP A 147 -47.39 53.41 4.96
C ASP A 147 -48.06 53.14 3.59
N ALA A 148 -48.04 54.12 2.68
CA ALA A 148 -48.66 54.00 1.36
C ALA A 148 -47.94 52.99 0.46
N ASP A 149 -46.62 52.85 0.61
CA ASP A 149 -45.78 52.03 -0.27
C ASP A 149 -45.46 50.65 0.32
N PHE A 150 -45.68 50.48 1.63
CA PHE A 150 -45.33 49.27 2.38
C PHE A 150 -45.81 47.98 1.73
N ASN A 151 -47.07 47.93 1.27
CA ASN A 151 -47.66 46.71 0.72
C ASN A 151 -47.06 46.31 -0.63
N ALA A 152 -46.78 47.27 -1.52
CA ALA A 152 -46.19 46.99 -2.83
C ALA A 152 -44.74 46.52 -2.68
N ASN A 153 -44.01 47.18 -1.80
CA ASN A 153 -42.60 46.92 -1.62
C ASN A 153 -42.32 45.64 -0.84
N ALA A 154 -43.09 45.37 0.23
CA ALA A 154 -43.03 44.10 0.95
C ALA A 154 -43.24 42.89 0.02
N ARG A 155 -44.17 43.02 -0.95
CA ARG A 155 -44.39 41.98 -1.96
C ARG A 155 -43.17 41.76 -2.85
N SER A 156 -42.55 42.84 -3.29
CA SER A 156 -41.36 42.80 -4.15
C SER A 156 -40.21 42.07 -3.46
N VAL A 157 -39.92 42.43 -2.20
CA VAL A 157 -38.87 41.82 -1.40
C VAL A 157 -39.12 40.32 -1.20
N LEU A 158 -40.32 39.93 -0.77
CA LEU A 158 -40.64 38.51 -0.53
C LEU A 158 -40.57 37.67 -1.82
N LYS A 159 -41.01 38.22 -2.97
CA LYS A 159 -40.88 37.54 -4.26
C LYS A 159 -39.43 37.42 -4.72
N TYR A 160 -38.62 38.45 -4.54
CA TYR A 160 -37.20 38.41 -4.84
C TYR A 160 -36.49 37.30 -4.07
N LEU A 161 -36.83 37.13 -2.78
CA LEU A 161 -36.27 36.09 -1.93
C LEU A 161 -36.68 34.68 -2.37
N LEU A 162 -37.94 34.47 -2.75
CA LEU A 162 -38.40 33.18 -3.28
C LEU A 162 -37.81 32.84 -4.66
N GLY A 163 -37.41 33.87 -5.43
CA GLY A 163 -36.74 33.72 -6.70
C GLY A 163 -35.25 33.37 -6.61
N GLN A 164 -34.66 33.39 -5.41
CA GLN A 164 -33.26 33.04 -5.24
C GLN A 164 -33.03 31.55 -5.53
N PRO A 165 -31.93 31.20 -6.22
CA PRO A 165 -31.64 29.81 -6.56
C PRO A 165 -31.52 28.96 -5.30
N LYS A 166 -32.24 27.83 -5.29
CA LYS A 166 -32.07 26.79 -4.26
C LYS A 166 -30.63 26.31 -4.26
N SER A 167 -30.13 25.96 -3.08
CA SER A 167 -28.71 25.68 -2.88
C SER A 167 -28.19 24.52 -3.75
N PRO A 168 -27.52 24.78 -4.89
CA PRO A 168 -27.18 23.73 -5.85
C PRO A 168 -25.99 22.89 -5.37
N ILE A 169 -25.18 23.46 -4.48
CA ILE A 169 -23.92 22.89 -4.02
C ILE A 169 -24.20 21.79 -2.99
N PHE A 170 -25.10 22.02 -2.02
CA PHE A 170 -25.51 21.00 -1.07
C PHE A 170 -26.07 19.76 -1.78
N GLU A 171 -27.00 19.93 -2.73
CA GLU A 171 -27.57 18.80 -3.48
C GLU A 171 -26.51 18.04 -4.30
N SER A 172 -25.52 18.73 -4.87
CA SER A 172 -24.45 18.11 -5.66
C SER A 172 -23.33 17.48 -4.82
N HIS A 173 -23.14 17.90 -3.57
CA HIS A 173 -22.01 17.47 -2.73
C HIS A 173 -22.43 16.67 -1.48
N ILE A 174 -23.72 16.55 -1.17
CA ILE A 174 -24.21 15.79 0.00
C ILE A 174 -23.72 14.33 -0.01
N GLY A 175 -23.64 13.70 -1.19
CA GLY A 175 -23.14 12.33 -1.34
C GLY A 175 -21.67 12.17 -0.96
N LYS A 176 -20.92 13.28 -0.88
CA LYS A 176 -19.51 13.32 -0.51
C LYS A 176 -19.27 13.95 0.86
N ILE A 177 -20.30 14.35 1.59
CA ILE A 177 -20.15 15.06 2.87
C ILE A 177 -19.42 14.23 3.93
N GLY A 178 -19.41 12.90 3.80
CA GLY A 178 -18.71 11.96 4.69
C GLY A 178 -17.19 12.10 4.73
N VAL A 179 -16.58 12.87 3.81
CA VAL A 179 -15.15 13.21 3.86
C VAL A 179 -14.83 14.28 4.92
N LEU A 180 -15.84 14.96 5.46
CA LEU A 180 -15.69 15.99 6.47
C LEU A 180 -15.77 15.41 7.90
N PRO A 181 -15.16 16.05 8.90
CA PRO A 181 -15.36 15.72 10.30
C PRO A 181 -16.84 15.78 10.70
N THR A 182 -17.30 14.83 11.52
CA THR A 182 -18.70 14.71 11.96
C THR A 182 -19.28 16.01 12.52
N ALA A 183 -18.48 16.78 13.28
CA ALA A 183 -18.90 18.07 13.82
C ALA A 183 -19.25 19.09 12.73
N LEU A 184 -18.49 19.12 11.64
CA LEU A 184 -18.77 19.99 10.49
C LEU A 184 -19.99 19.50 9.71
N ILE A 185 -20.13 18.18 9.51
CA ILE A 185 -21.31 17.61 8.85
C ILE A 185 -22.60 18.06 9.55
N LEU A 186 -22.66 17.95 10.88
CA LEU A 186 -23.85 18.34 11.65
C LEU A 186 -24.19 19.82 11.47
N ARG A 187 -23.18 20.69 11.47
CA ARG A 187 -23.36 22.13 11.25
C ARG A 187 -23.85 22.44 9.84
N VAL A 188 -23.23 21.84 8.83
CA VAL A 188 -23.59 22.00 7.41
C VAL A 188 -25.03 21.54 7.15
N VAL A 189 -25.43 20.40 7.71
CA VAL A 189 -26.80 19.88 7.60
C VAL A 189 -27.79 20.77 8.34
N ASN A 190 -27.47 21.21 9.56
CA ASN A 190 -28.33 22.10 10.33
C ASN A 190 -28.60 23.41 9.59
N GLU A 191 -27.56 24.10 9.12
CA GLU A 191 -27.71 25.37 8.42
C GLU A 191 -28.42 25.22 7.08
N SER A 192 -28.25 24.08 6.40
CA SER A 192 -28.99 23.81 5.17
C SER A 192 -30.47 23.57 5.45
N SER A 193 -30.83 22.87 6.53
CA SER A 193 -32.22 22.72 6.96
C SER A 193 -32.85 24.06 7.36
N VAL A 194 -32.09 24.91 8.05
CA VAL A 194 -32.51 26.27 8.43
C VAL A 194 -32.84 27.08 7.19
N TYR A 195 -31.99 27.04 6.15
CA TYR A 195 -32.24 27.72 4.89
C TYR A 195 -33.57 27.28 4.26
N THR A 196 -33.84 25.97 4.18
CA THR A 196 -35.10 25.44 3.66
C THR A 196 -36.32 25.91 4.48
N ASN A 197 -36.20 25.85 5.81
CA ASN A 197 -37.27 26.31 6.71
C ASN A 197 -37.53 27.82 6.54
N MET A 198 -36.47 28.60 6.36
CA MET A 198 -36.58 30.04 6.15
C MET A 198 -37.33 30.38 4.87
N MET A 199 -37.07 29.64 3.79
CA MET A 199 -37.81 29.84 2.55
C MET A 199 -39.30 29.53 2.69
N SER A 200 -39.67 28.54 3.50
CA SER A 200 -41.08 28.30 3.86
C SER A 200 -41.70 29.45 4.66
N VAL A 201 -40.93 30.08 5.56
CA VAL A 201 -41.38 31.27 6.30
C VAL A 201 -41.61 32.44 5.35
N VAL A 202 -40.71 32.68 4.40
CA VAL A 202 -40.85 33.73 3.38
C VAL A 202 -42.10 33.50 2.52
N ASP A 203 -42.33 32.25 2.07
CA ASP A 203 -43.53 31.88 1.32
C ASP A 203 -44.82 32.12 2.11
N HIS A 204 -44.83 31.71 3.38
CA HIS A 204 -45.96 31.99 4.28
C HIS A 204 -46.21 33.50 4.48
N MET A 205 -45.13 34.29 4.60
CA MET A 205 -45.24 35.75 4.71
C MET A 205 -45.75 36.38 3.41
N LEU A 206 -45.36 35.88 2.25
CA LEU A 206 -45.91 36.31 0.96
C LEU A 206 -47.42 36.03 0.91
N GLY A 207 -47.86 34.84 1.33
CA GLY A 207 -49.28 34.52 1.41
C GLY A 207 -50.05 35.43 2.39
N ARG A 208 -49.43 35.87 3.50
CA ARG A 208 -50.02 36.88 4.40
C ARG A 208 -50.08 38.26 3.76
N GLN A 209 -49.04 38.64 3.02
CA GLN A 209 -48.96 39.90 2.29
C GLN A 209 -50.06 40.00 1.23
N GLU A 210 -50.27 38.94 0.44
CA GLU A 210 -51.30 38.90 -0.60
C GLU A 210 -52.73 38.96 -0.04
N ARG A 211 -52.92 38.58 1.23
CA ARG A 211 -54.19 38.72 1.98
C ARG A 211 -54.33 40.06 2.71
N GLY A 212 -53.33 40.95 2.65
CA GLY A 212 -53.31 42.21 3.39
C GLY A 212 -53.11 42.08 4.90
N ASN A 213 -52.65 40.91 5.37
CA ASN A 213 -52.50 40.57 6.80
C ASN A 213 -51.04 40.59 7.28
N LEU A 214 -50.12 41.13 6.47
CA LEU A 214 -48.71 41.28 6.84
C LEU A 214 -48.50 42.62 7.54
N THR A 215 -47.82 42.60 8.69
CA THR A 215 -47.50 43.81 9.45
C THR A 215 -46.02 44.19 9.32
N ARG A 216 -45.68 45.45 9.59
CA ARG A 216 -44.28 45.89 9.74
C ARG A 216 -43.53 45.06 10.80
N ALA A 217 -44.21 44.66 11.88
CA ALA A 217 -43.61 43.83 12.92
C ALA A 217 -43.23 42.43 12.40
N ASP A 218 -44.02 41.85 11.50
CA ASP A 218 -43.70 40.56 10.87
C ASP A 218 -42.42 40.64 10.04
N LEU A 219 -42.27 41.70 9.23
CA LEU A 219 -41.05 41.93 8.45
C LEU A 219 -39.84 42.27 9.34
N GLY A 220 -40.03 43.05 10.40
CA GLY A 220 -38.97 43.31 11.38
C GLY A 220 -38.47 42.03 12.06
N ASN A 221 -39.38 41.10 12.37
CA ASN A 221 -39.01 39.78 12.88
C ASN A 221 -38.30 38.92 11.82
N LEU A 222 -38.71 39.00 10.56
CA LEU A 222 -38.03 38.32 9.45
C LEU A 222 -36.59 38.82 9.27
N SER A 223 -36.38 40.14 9.23
CA SER A 223 -35.03 40.75 9.15
C SER A 223 -34.12 40.29 10.30
N LYS A 224 -34.64 40.24 11.54
CA LYS A 224 -33.87 39.73 12.68
C LYS A 224 -33.46 38.27 12.50
N ARG A 225 -34.36 37.44 11.98
CA ARG A 225 -34.06 36.03 11.68
C ARG A 225 -32.99 35.92 10.60
N PHE A 226 -33.09 36.70 9.52
CA PHE A 226 -32.06 36.73 8.47
C PHE A 226 -30.69 37.09 9.03
N ARG A 227 -30.57 38.14 9.85
CA ARG A 227 -29.28 38.51 10.47
C ARG A 227 -28.70 37.45 11.39
N ASN A 228 -29.54 36.71 12.11
CA ASN A 228 -29.04 35.59 12.91
C ASN A 228 -28.48 34.48 12.02
N HIS A 229 -29.19 34.12 10.95
CA HIS A 229 -28.74 33.07 10.04
C HIS A 229 -27.60 33.48 9.11
N GLU A 230 -27.48 34.77 8.80
CA GLU A 230 -26.28 35.35 8.18
C GLU A 230 -25.05 35.08 9.05
N ARG A 231 -25.15 35.36 10.36
CA ARG A 231 -24.07 35.12 11.32
C ARG A 231 -23.76 33.63 11.43
N ASP A 232 -24.78 32.78 11.54
CA ASP A 232 -24.60 31.33 11.67
C ASP A 232 -23.96 30.73 10.40
N ALA A 233 -24.42 31.16 9.21
CA ALA A 233 -23.82 30.74 7.94
C ALA A 233 -22.35 31.20 7.82
N ASN A 234 -22.03 32.42 8.23
CA ASN A 234 -20.65 32.89 8.29
C ASN A 234 -19.79 32.11 9.29
N ASP A 235 -20.30 31.77 10.49
CA ASP A 235 -19.58 30.92 11.46
C ASP A 235 -19.30 29.52 10.90
N VAL A 236 -20.26 28.93 10.18
CA VAL A 236 -20.04 27.64 9.51
C VAL A 236 -18.99 27.76 8.40
N ALA A 237 -19.05 28.79 7.56
CA ALA A 237 -18.04 29.03 6.54
C ALA A 237 -16.63 29.19 7.15
N ASP A 238 -16.49 30.01 8.19
CA ASP A 238 -15.23 30.23 8.90
C ASP A 238 -14.68 28.93 9.52
N GLN A 239 -15.54 28.07 10.06
CA GLN A 239 -15.12 26.78 10.62
C GLN A 239 -14.66 25.79 9.54
N ILE A 240 -15.31 25.81 8.38
CA ILE A 240 -14.88 25.01 7.23
C ILE A 240 -13.53 25.52 6.72
N GLU A 241 -13.34 26.83 6.59
CA GLU A 241 -12.07 27.44 6.19
C GLU A 241 -10.95 27.13 7.19
N LYS A 242 -11.23 27.18 8.50
CA LYS A 242 -10.29 26.74 9.55
C LYS A 242 -9.93 25.26 9.41
N PHE A 243 -10.89 24.39 9.11
CA PHE A 243 -10.62 22.98 8.86
C PHE A 243 -9.73 22.77 7.64
N ILE A 244 -10.01 23.46 6.53
CA ILE A 244 -9.17 23.42 5.33
C ILE A 244 -7.72 23.83 5.68
N ALA A 245 -7.53 24.85 6.51
CA ALA A 245 -6.21 25.30 6.93
C ALA A 245 -5.44 24.29 7.83
N THR A 246 -6.12 23.26 8.35
CA THR A 246 -5.49 22.20 9.16
C THR A 246 -5.11 20.93 8.38
N LEU A 247 -5.56 20.83 7.13
CA LEU A 247 -5.26 19.72 6.22
C LEU A 247 -3.96 19.96 5.44
#